data_AF-A0A958J0K8-F1
#
_entry.id   AF-A0A958J0K8-F1
#
_cell.length_a   1.000
_cell.length_b   1.000
_cell.length_c   1.000
_cell.angle_alpha   90.00
_cell.angle_beta   90.00
_cell.angle_gamma   90.00
#
_symmetry.space_group_name_H-M   'P 1'
#
loop_
_entity.id
_entity.type
_entity.pdbx_description
1 polymer ?
#
loop_
_entity_poly.entity_id
_entity_poly.type
_entity_poly.pdbx_seq_one_letter_code
_entity_poly.pdbx_strand_id
1 'polypeptide(L)'
;MEYQLKRVGGALLEPIKSHSWESRAVFNPGTVRVGDAVHMLYRAVEGANFSTIGYARLDSAGNVLERRDQPVICREWDVEKQGVEDPRIVPFDGSNYIFYTAYDGAHPERDANTRVMMAETKDFCSFSKLGVVGPPGMQDKDAFIFPETADGKVVYMHRIVPHIQIALFDSIEHFRHPEPGYWQEHLDHLEKYTVMAREFDWETKKIGAGPPPILTDAGWLLIYHGV
;
A
#
# COMPACT_ATOMS: atom_id res chain seq x y z
N MET A 1 -15.55 22.58 -5.87
CA MET A 1 -14.13 22.84 -6.17
C MET A 1 -13.75 21.94 -7.34
N GLU A 2 -13.06 22.44 -8.36
CA GLU A 2 -12.65 21.63 -9.52
C GLU A 2 -11.19 21.19 -9.31
N TYR A 3 -10.96 19.88 -9.16
CA TYR A 3 -9.60 19.35 -9.02
C TYR A 3 -8.93 19.29 -10.40
N GLN A 4 -7.72 19.84 -10.51
CA GLN A 4 -6.94 19.81 -11.76
C GLN A 4 -5.61 19.09 -11.52
N LEU A 5 -5.29 18.14 -12.40
CA LEU A 5 -4.00 17.47 -12.42
C LEU A 5 -3.06 18.21 -13.37
N LYS A 6 -1.91 18.64 -12.85
CA LYS A 6 -0.82 19.23 -13.65
C LYS A 6 0.42 18.35 -13.54
N ARG A 7 0.95 17.92 -14.68
CA ARG A 7 2.28 17.30 -14.73
C ARG A 7 3.33 18.38 -14.45
N VAL A 8 4.10 18.21 -13.37
CA VAL A 8 5.09 19.20 -12.90
C VAL A 8 6.51 18.96 -13.42
N GLY A 9 6.81 17.79 -13.99
CA GLY A 9 8.15 17.49 -14.52
C GLY A 9 8.38 16.03 -14.88
N GLY A 10 9.66 15.67 -14.99
CA GLY A 10 10.16 14.31 -15.27
C GLY A 10 10.14 13.40 -14.04
N ALA A 11 11.01 12.38 -14.03
CA ALA A 11 11.14 11.48 -12.90
C ALA A 11 11.67 12.23 -11.65
N LEU A 12 11.01 12.05 -10.51
CA LEU A 12 11.46 12.61 -9.24
C LEU A 12 12.70 11.88 -8.70
N LEU A 13 12.68 10.54 -8.78
CA LEU A 13 13.75 9.67 -8.36
C LEU A 13 14.18 8.79 -9.52
N GLU A 14 15.49 8.59 -9.65
CA GLU A 14 16.10 7.60 -10.52
C GLU A 14 16.88 6.57 -9.69
N PRO A 15 17.09 5.35 -10.23
CA PRO A 15 17.97 4.35 -9.61
C PRO A 15 19.39 4.88 -9.38
N ILE A 16 19.93 4.65 -8.18
CA ILE A 16 21.34 4.91 -7.91
C ILE A 16 22.09 3.60 -8.13
N LYS A 17 22.83 3.51 -9.24
CA LYS A 17 23.49 2.25 -9.65
C LYS A 17 24.48 1.68 -8.62
N SER A 18 25.08 2.53 -7.79
CA SER A 18 25.99 2.12 -6.71
C SER A 18 25.28 1.56 -5.48
N HIS A 19 23.98 1.77 -5.34
CA HIS A 19 23.16 1.20 -4.27
C HIS A 19 22.52 -0.09 -4.78
N SER A 20 23.04 -1.25 -4.37
CA SER A 20 22.61 -2.54 -4.93
C SER A 20 21.09 -2.73 -4.87
N TRP A 21 20.48 -2.40 -3.73
CA TRP A 21 19.07 -2.61 -3.40
C TRP A 21 18.08 -1.79 -4.24
N GLU A 22 18.54 -0.73 -4.89
CA GLU A 22 17.74 0.15 -5.76
C GLU A 22 18.35 0.32 -7.16
N SER A 23 19.34 -0.50 -7.50
CA SER A 23 20.18 -0.33 -8.69
C SER A 23 19.44 -0.47 -10.02
N ARG A 24 18.27 -1.13 -10.04
CA ARG A 24 17.52 -1.38 -11.29
C ARG A 24 16.38 -0.41 -11.52
N ALA A 25 15.55 -0.17 -10.51
CA ALA A 25 14.34 0.63 -10.65
C ALA A 25 13.88 1.19 -9.30
N VAL A 26 13.30 2.38 -9.33
CA VAL A 26 12.57 2.99 -8.20
C VAL A 26 11.23 3.52 -8.71
N PHE A 27 10.13 3.12 -8.10
CA PHE A 27 8.78 3.44 -8.59
C PHE A 27 7.70 3.16 -7.51
N ASN A 28 6.43 3.32 -7.88
CA ASN A 28 5.24 3.08 -7.05
C ASN A 28 5.34 3.61 -5.61
N PRO A 29 5.63 4.90 -5.41
CA PRO A 29 5.75 5.45 -4.07
C PRO A 29 4.40 5.60 -3.37
N GLY A 30 4.38 5.29 -2.08
CA GLY A 30 3.38 5.79 -1.13
C GLY A 30 3.89 7.08 -0.51
N THR A 31 3.00 8.07 -0.34
CA THR A 31 3.35 9.38 0.21
C THR A 31 2.34 9.85 1.23
N VAL A 32 2.82 10.54 2.26
CA VAL A 32 1.96 11.24 3.24
C VAL A 32 2.60 12.56 3.62
N ARG A 33 1.78 13.60 3.82
CA ARG A 33 2.22 14.86 4.40
C ARG A 33 2.10 14.83 5.92
N VAL A 34 3.18 15.12 6.64
CA VAL A 34 3.20 15.31 8.09
C VAL A 34 3.91 16.63 8.38
N GLY A 35 3.17 17.60 8.92
CA GLY A 35 3.64 18.98 9.04
C GLY A 35 3.97 19.59 7.66
N ASP A 36 5.19 20.14 7.55
CA ASP A 36 5.67 20.80 6.32
C ASP A 36 6.43 19.87 5.37
N ALA A 37 6.57 18.60 5.72
CA ALA A 37 7.28 17.60 4.91
C ALA A 37 6.31 16.60 4.27
N VAL A 38 6.67 16.14 3.08
CA VAL A 38 6.07 14.96 2.45
C VAL A 38 7.04 13.80 2.64
N HIS A 39 6.58 12.77 3.34
CA HIS A 39 7.29 11.53 3.55
C HIS A 39 6.93 10.56 2.43
N MET A 40 7.95 10.05 1.74
CA MET A 40 7.82 9.13 0.61
C MET A 40 8.47 7.80 0.96
N LEU A 41 7.70 6.73 0.82
CA LEU A 41 8.20 5.37 0.77
C LEU A 41 8.09 4.88 -0.65
N TYR A 42 9.20 4.45 -1.24
CA TYR A 42 9.23 4.02 -2.65
C TYR A 42 9.68 2.58 -2.78
N ARG A 43 9.12 1.87 -3.75
CA ARG A 43 9.59 0.53 -4.10
C ARG A 43 10.92 0.67 -4.83
N ALA A 44 11.93 -0.02 -4.32
CA ALA A 44 13.25 -0.16 -4.92
C ALA A 44 13.45 -1.59 -5.42
N VAL A 45 14.14 -1.75 -6.55
CA VAL A 45 14.36 -3.05 -7.19
C VAL A 45 15.85 -3.29 -7.45
N GLU A 46 16.28 -4.51 -7.14
CA GLU A 46 17.59 -5.06 -7.46
C GLU A 46 17.49 -6.37 -8.27
N GLY A 47 18.60 -6.74 -8.92
CA GLY A 47 18.80 -8.09 -9.46
C GLY A 47 17.64 -8.64 -10.29
N ALA A 48 17.17 -9.85 -9.98
CA ALA A 48 16.05 -10.51 -10.67
C ALA A 48 14.68 -10.08 -10.11
N ASN A 49 14.43 -8.77 -10.06
CA ASN A 49 13.20 -8.16 -9.55
C ASN A 49 12.95 -8.38 -8.04
N PHE A 50 14.04 -8.42 -7.26
CA PHE A 50 13.93 -8.41 -5.81
C PHE A 50 13.64 -6.99 -5.34
N SER A 51 12.68 -6.81 -4.43
CA SER A 51 12.28 -5.47 -3.99
C SER A 51 12.33 -5.25 -2.49
N THR A 52 12.61 -3.99 -2.14
CA THR A 52 12.60 -3.43 -0.79
C THR A 52 11.94 -2.05 -0.84
N ILE A 53 11.68 -1.45 0.32
CA ILE A 53 11.15 -0.07 0.40
C ILE A 53 12.26 0.87 0.85
N GLY A 54 12.50 1.91 0.06
CA GLY A 54 13.36 3.04 0.39
C GLY A 54 12.57 4.22 0.96
N TYR A 55 13.28 5.21 1.51
CA TYR A 55 12.70 6.42 2.07
C TYR A 55 13.29 7.68 1.44
N ALA A 56 12.42 8.65 1.14
CA ALA A 56 12.79 10.01 0.81
C ALA A 56 11.88 11.01 1.55
N ARG A 57 12.42 12.20 1.84
CA ARG A 57 11.67 13.32 2.39
C ARG A 57 11.68 14.47 1.39
N LEU A 58 10.51 15.02 1.13
CA LEU A 58 10.32 16.12 0.18
C LEU A 58 9.74 17.35 0.88
N ASP A 59 9.93 18.52 0.29
CA ASP A 59 9.12 19.70 0.61
C ASP A 59 7.76 19.67 -0.10
N SER A 60 6.91 20.67 0.16
CA SER A 60 5.59 20.79 -0.47
C SER A 60 5.63 21.09 -1.97
N ALA A 61 6.77 21.52 -2.51
CA ALA A 61 6.98 21.72 -3.94
C ALA A 61 7.46 20.44 -4.64
N GLY A 62 7.75 19.39 -3.87
CA GLY A 62 8.26 18.11 -4.37
C GLY A 62 9.77 18.07 -4.52
N ASN A 63 10.54 19.02 -3.96
CA ASN A 63 12.00 18.92 -3.98
C ASN A 63 12.47 17.86 -2.98
N VAL A 64 13.42 17.02 -3.40
CA VAL A 64 14.01 15.99 -2.52
C VAL A 64 14.96 16.67 -1.51
N LEU A 65 14.57 16.65 -0.25
CA LEU A 65 15.37 17.16 0.88
C LEU A 65 16.30 16.10 1.45
N GLU A 66 15.89 14.84 1.39
CA GLU A 66 16.60 13.70 1.95
C GLU A 66 16.23 12.42 1.18
N ARG A 67 17.19 11.52 0.99
CA ARG A 67 16.99 10.14 0.52
C ARG A 67 17.94 9.24 1.28
N ARG A 68 17.43 8.17 1.89
CA ARG A 68 18.29 7.23 2.63
C ARG A 68 19.10 6.37 1.67
N ASP A 69 20.32 6.05 2.09
CA ASP A 69 21.24 5.17 1.37
C ASP A 69 20.99 3.68 1.65
N GLN A 70 20.17 3.37 2.66
CA GLN A 70 19.70 2.04 3.01
C GLN A 70 18.17 1.93 2.93
N PRO A 71 17.64 0.73 2.60
CA PRO A 71 16.20 0.48 2.66
C PRO A 71 15.68 0.59 4.09
N VAL A 72 14.40 0.97 4.23
CA VAL A 72 13.70 1.11 5.52
C VAL A 72 12.77 -0.06 5.83
N ILE A 73 12.33 -0.81 4.82
CA ILE A 73 11.63 -2.09 5.00
C ILE A 73 12.27 -3.11 4.05
N CYS A 74 12.92 -4.10 4.64
CA CYS A 74 13.65 -5.17 3.95
C CYS A 74 12.80 -6.44 3.81
N ARG A 75 13.30 -7.43 3.07
CA ARG A 75 12.70 -8.77 3.03
C ARG A 75 13.22 -9.56 4.24
N GLU A 76 12.33 -9.99 5.13
CA GLU A 76 12.70 -10.71 6.37
C GLU A 76 11.93 -12.03 6.54
N TRP A 77 10.77 -12.17 5.88
CA TRP A 77 9.90 -13.33 6.00
C TRP A 77 9.68 -14.06 4.68
N ASP A 78 9.38 -15.36 4.75
CA ASP A 78 9.21 -16.21 3.56
C ASP A 78 8.14 -15.69 2.59
N VAL A 79 7.07 -15.11 3.12
CA VAL A 79 5.95 -14.53 2.35
C VAL A 79 6.38 -13.36 1.44
N GLU A 80 7.49 -12.69 1.76
CA GLU A 80 8.00 -11.51 1.07
C GLU A 80 9.43 -11.70 0.54
N LYS A 81 9.94 -12.94 0.53
CA LYS A 81 11.35 -13.22 0.20
C LYS A 81 11.78 -12.74 -1.20
N GLN A 82 10.84 -12.56 -2.12
CA GLN A 82 11.12 -11.94 -3.42
C GLN A 82 10.76 -10.46 -3.44
N GLY A 83 9.64 -10.03 -2.84
CA GLY A 83 9.21 -8.64 -2.93
C GLY A 83 8.49 -8.06 -1.72
N VAL A 84 8.88 -6.82 -1.41
CA VAL A 84 8.24 -5.87 -0.50
C VAL A 84 7.85 -4.67 -1.37
N GLU A 85 6.58 -4.56 -1.72
CA GLU A 85 6.16 -3.81 -2.90
C GLU A 85 5.09 -2.76 -2.60
N ASP A 86 5.15 -1.67 -3.36
CA ASP A 86 4.07 -0.70 -3.55
C ASP A 86 3.46 -0.20 -2.22
N PRO A 87 4.25 0.47 -1.36
CA PRO A 87 3.78 0.90 -0.04
C PRO A 87 2.66 1.94 -0.13
N ARG A 88 1.72 1.88 0.81
CA ARG A 88 0.73 2.93 1.10
C ARG A 88 0.88 3.35 2.56
N ILE A 89 0.89 4.65 2.84
CA ILE A 89 1.11 5.19 4.18
C ILE A 89 -0.18 5.84 4.66
N VAL A 90 -0.66 5.43 5.85
CA VAL A 90 -1.89 5.95 6.44
C VAL A 90 -1.62 6.43 7.86
N PRO A 91 -1.67 7.75 8.12
CA PRO A 91 -1.75 8.27 9.48
C PRO A 91 -3.03 7.80 10.13
N PHE A 92 -2.92 7.12 11.26
CA PHE A 92 -4.07 6.63 12.00
C PHE A 92 -3.67 6.41 13.46
N ASP A 93 -4.51 6.87 14.39
CA ASP A 93 -4.36 6.68 15.84
C ASP A 93 -2.95 7.02 16.38
N GLY A 94 -2.40 8.17 15.95
CA GLY A 94 -1.10 8.66 16.38
C GLY A 94 0.11 7.88 15.83
N SER A 95 -0.11 6.95 14.90
CA SER A 95 0.94 6.22 14.17
C SER A 95 0.81 6.48 12.66
N ASN A 96 1.80 6.01 11.89
CA ASN A 96 1.73 5.92 10.44
C ASN A 96 1.83 4.45 10.06
N TYR A 97 0.73 3.86 9.61
CA TYR A 97 0.71 2.48 9.16
C TYR A 97 1.10 2.39 7.69
N ILE A 98 1.94 1.41 7.37
CA ILE A 98 2.40 1.14 6.03
C ILE A 98 1.80 -0.19 5.60
N PHE A 99 1.04 -0.17 4.52
CA PHE A 99 0.53 -1.37 3.87
C PHE A 99 1.36 -1.62 2.62
N TYR A 100 1.81 -2.85 2.43
CA TYR A 100 2.62 -3.20 1.27
C TYR A 100 2.30 -4.62 0.81
N THR A 101 2.54 -4.90 -0.47
CA THR A 101 2.40 -6.26 -0.99
C THR A 101 3.66 -7.07 -0.69
N ALA A 102 3.49 -8.21 -0.03
CA ALA A 102 4.48 -9.27 0.04
C ALA A 102 4.35 -10.22 -1.14
N TYR A 103 5.49 -10.59 -1.72
CA TYR A 103 5.58 -11.57 -2.80
C TYR A 103 6.70 -12.58 -2.53
N ASP A 104 6.35 -13.87 -2.56
CA ASP A 104 7.27 -14.97 -2.24
C ASP A 104 8.08 -15.48 -3.45
N GLY A 105 7.64 -15.18 -4.67
CA GLY A 105 8.29 -15.67 -5.89
C GLY A 105 8.02 -17.11 -6.29
N ALA A 106 7.18 -17.83 -5.56
CA ALA A 106 7.04 -19.27 -5.74
C ALA A 106 6.11 -19.65 -6.91
N HIS A 107 5.16 -18.78 -7.26
CA HIS A 107 4.16 -19.08 -8.28
C HIS A 107 4.52 -18.49 -9.66
N PRO A 108 4.34 -19.24 -10.77
CA PRO A 108 4.61 -18.75 -12.12
C PRO A 108 3.70 -17.57 -12.50
N GLU A 109 2.46 -17.56 -12.02
CA GLU A 109 1.62 -16.37 -12.04
C GLU A 109 1.96 -15.49 -10.84
N ARG A 110 2.65 -14.39 -11.11
CA ARG A 110 3.22 -13.49 -10.10
C ARG A 110 2.22 -13.06 -9.02
N ASP A 111 0.97 -12.77 -9.38
CA ASP A 111 0.03 -12.24 -8.42
C ASP A 111 -0.61 -13.34 -7.53
N ALA A 112 -0.55 -14.63 -7.89
CA ALA A 112 -1.30 -15.68 -7.19
C ALA A 112 -0.86 -15.91 -5.74
N ASN A 113 0.41 -15.64 -5.41
CA ASN A 113 0.97 -15.82 -4.06
C ASN A 113 1.25 -14.49 -3.34
N THR A 114 0.51 -13.43 -3.69
CA THR A 114 0.69 -12.13 -3.04
C THR A 114 -0.18 -11.99 -1.79
N ARG A 115 0.39 -11.41 -0.74
CA ARG A 115 -0.31 -11.10 0.52
C ARG A 115 -0.12 -9.62 0.86
N VAL A 116 -0.98 -9.10 1.73
CA VAL A 116 -0.83 -7.77 2.29
C VAL A 116 -0.09 -7.87 3.62
N MET A 117 0.89 -7.01 3.79
CA MET A 117 1.65 -6.83 5.01
C MET A 117 1.38 -5.46 5.60
N MET A 118 1.50 -5.37 6.90
CA MET A 118 1.41 -4.13 7.65
C MET A 118 2.72 -3.88 8.39
N ALA A 119 3.17 -2.63 8.39
CA ALA A 119 4.25 -2.11 9.22
C ALA A 119 3.81 -0.77 9.83
N GLU A 120 4.59 -0.25 10.77
CA GLU A 120 4.32 1.04 11.39
C GLU A 120 5.59 1.87 11.56
N THR A 121 5.40 3.19 11.59
CA THR A 121 6.39 4.15 12.06
C THR A 121 5.71 5.31 12.78
N LYS A 122 6.32 5.80 13.85
CA LYS A 122 5.85 7.01 14.57
C LYS A 122 6.58 8.27 14.13
N ASP A 123 7.79 8.12 13.60
CA ASP A 123 8.73 9.23 13.37
C ASP A 123 9.39 9.20 12.00
N PHE A 124 9.13 8.18 11.18
CA PHE A 124 9.83 7.87 9.94
C PHE A 124 11.33 7.62 10.10
N CYS A 125 11.85 7.54 11.33
CA CYS A 125 13.22 7.14 11.65
C CYS A 125 13.31 5.63 11.77
N SER A 126 12.40 5.05 12.55
CA SER A 126 12.32 3.61 12.82
C SER A 126 11.05 2.99 12.24
N PHE A 127 11.15 1.76 11.76
CA PHE A 127 10.04 1.03 11.15
C PHE A 127 9.93 -0.36 11.80
N SER A 128 8.71 -0.74 12.15
CA SER A 128 8.41 -2.03 12.77
C SER A 128 7.39 -2.77 11.91
N LYS A 129 7.70 -3.99 11.46
CA LYS A 129 6.71 -4.81 10.78
C LYS A 129 5.74 -5.43 11.78
N LEU A 130 4.46 -5.40 11.43
CA LEU A 130 3.38 -5.93 12.24
C LEU A 130 2.87 -7.29 11.74
N GLY A 131 3.25 -7.68 10.52
CA GLY A 131 2.95 -9.00 9.96
C GLY A 131 1.94 -8.97 8.83
N VAL A 132 1.47 -10.16 8.46
CA VAL A 132 0.46 -10.36 7.41
C VAL A 132 -0.90 -9.89 7.93
N VAL A 133 -1.66 -9.20 7.07
CA VAL A 133 -3.06 -8.83 7.30
C VAL A 133 -3.92 -9.33 6.14
N GLY A 134 -5.24 -9.25 6.29
CA GLY A 134 -6.19 -9.76 5.29
C GLY A 134 -6.43 -11.27 5.38
N PRO A 135 -7.29 -11.80 4.49
CA PRO A 135 -7.74 -13.19 4.55
C PRO A 135 -6.59 -14.20 4.39
N PRO A 136 -6.43 -15.18 5.31
CA PRO A 136 -5.39 -16.19 5.25
C PRO A 136 -5.43 -17.00 3.94
N GLY A 137 -4.26 -17.19 3.31
CA GLY A 137 -4.12 -18.01 2.10
C GLY A 137 -4.79 -17.44 0.85
N MET A 138 -5.42 -16.26 0.93
CA MET A 138 -6.05 -15.60 -0.19
C MET A 138 -5.09 -14.61 -0.84
N GLN A 139 -5.11 -14.56 -2.17
CA GLN A 139 -4.45 -13.52 -2.93
C GLN A 139 -5.06 -12.16 -2.58
N ASP A 140 -4.21 -11.23 -2.14
CA ASP A 140 -4.64 -9.88 -1.76
C ASP A 140 -3.56 -8.83 -2.05
N LYS A 141 -3.97 -7.66 -2.52
CA LYS A 141 -3.10 -6.53 -2.91
C LYS A 141 -3.80 -5.20 -2.73
N ASP A 142 -3.06 -4.12 -3.02
CA ASP A 142 -3.64 -2.79 -3.23
C ASP A 142 -4.41 -2.26 -2.02
N ALA A 143 -3.92 -2.60 -0.83
CA ALA A 143 -4.67 -2.47 0.40
C ALA A 143 -4.15 -1.36 1.30
N PHE A 144 -5.05 -0.85 2.13
CA PHE A 144 -4.79 0.10 3.21
C PHE A 144 -6.04 0.23 4.08
N ILE A 145 -5.90 0.78 5.28
CA ILE A 145 -7.06 1.30 6.03
C ILE A 145 -7.39 2.72 5.59
N PHE A 146 -8.64 3.15 5.80
CA PHE A 146 -8.99 4.55 5.65
C PHE A 146 -8.28 5.41 6.71
N PRO A 147 -7.96 6.68 6.41
CA PRO A 147 -7.36 7.61 7.37
C PRO A 147 -8.25 7.94 8.58
N GLU A 148 -9.55 7.66 8.49
CA GLU A 148 -10.54 7.89 9.54
C GLU A 148 -11.46 6.67 9.70
N THR A 149 -12.13 6.57 10.84
CA THR A 149 -13.16 5.55 11.07
C THR A 149 -14.49 5.96 10.44
N ALA A 150 -15.31 4.96 10.08
CA ALA A 150 -16.69 5.15 9.66
C ALA A 150 -17.61 4.43 10.65
N ASP A 151 -18.55 5.15 11.26
CA ASP A 151 -19.43 4.63 12.31
C ASP A 151 -18.67 3.92 13.45
N GLY A 152 -17.51 4.48 13.82
CA GLY A 152 -16.62 3.92 14.85
C GLY A 152 -15.83 2.68 14.42
N LYS A 153 -15.91 2.28 13.14
CA LYS A 153 -15.17 1.13 12.60
C LYS A 153 -13.94 1.56 11.80
N VAL A 154 -12.85 0.81 11.94
CA VAL A 154 -11.72 0.83 11.01
C VAL A 154 -12.18 0.18 9.70
N VAL A 155 -12.01 0.91 8.59
CA VAL A 155 -12.35 0.43 7.25
C VAL A 155 -11.07 0.00 6.55
N TYR A 156 -10.93 -1.30 6.26
CA TYR A 156 -9.82 -1.86 5.49
C TYR A 156 -10.26 -2.00 4.02
N MET A 157 -9.62 -1.28 3.11
CA MET A 157 -9.79 -1.45 1.67
C MET A 157 -8.74 -2.42 1.16
N HIS A 158 -9.17 -3.35 0.30
CA HIS A 158 -8.27 -4.36 -0.27
C HIS A 158 -8.77 -4.89 -1.61
N ARG A 159 -7.99 -5.77 -2.23
CA ARG A 159 -8.27 -6.26 -3.58
C ARG A 159 -8.08 -7.76 -3.64
N ILE A 160 -9.18 -8.45 -3.39
CA ILE A 160 -9.38 -9.82 -3.89
C ILE A 160 -9.86 -9.69 -5.33
N VAL A 161 -9.10 -10.32 -6.23
CA VAL A 161 -9.30 -10.19 -7.68
C VAL A 161 -10.74 -10.56 -8.03
N PRO A 162 -11.45 -9.75 -8.84
CA PRO A 162 -10.94 -8.64 -9.67
C PRO A 162 -11.33 -7.23 -9.21
N HIS A 163 -12.01 -7.12 -8.08
CA HIS A 163 -12.72 -5.92 -7.64
C HIS A 163 -12.11 -5.34 -6.37
N ILE A 164 -12.54 -4.14 -5.97
CA ILE A 164 -12.10 -3.52 -4.71
C ILE A 164 -13.18 -3.74 -3.66
N GLN A 165 -12.78 -4.26 -2.50
CA GLN A 165 -13.67 -4.54 -1.38
C GLN A 165 -13.26 -3.76 -0.13
N ILE A 166 -14.17 -3.73 0.85
CA ILE A 166 -13.89 -3.24 2.20
C ILE A 166 -14.20 -4.30 3.27
N ALA A 167 -13.42 -4.33 4.34
CA ALA A 167 -13.73 -5.07 5.56
C ALA A 167 -13.77 -4.10 6.76
N LEU A 168 -14.56 -4.41 7.78
CA LEU A 168 -14.84 -3.51 8.90
C LEU A 168 -14.41 -4.12 10.23
N PHE A 169 -13.71 -3.33 11.05
CA PHE A 169 -13.17 -3.77 12.34
C PHE A 169 -13.46 -2.74 13.43
N ASP A 170 -13.56 -3.17 14.69
CA ASP A 170 -13.80 -2.27 15.82
C ASP A 170 -12.59 -1.41 16.19
N SER A 171 -11.40 -1.87 15.85
CA SER A 171 -10.14 -1.21 16.18
C SER A 171 -9.02 -1.74 15.28
N ILE A 172 -7.85 -1.09 15.32
CA ILE A 172 -6.64 -1.60 14.68
C ILE A 172 -6.24 -2.96 15.24
N GLU A 173 -6.42 -3.17 16.54
CA GLU A 173 -6.09 -4.44 17.18
C GLU A 173 -7.02 -5.56 16.69
N HIS A 174 -8.33 -5.29 16.59
CA HIS A 174 -9.27 -6.21 15.98
C HIS A 174 -8.88 -6.49 14.50
N PHE A 175 -8.51 -5.48 13.72
CA PHE A 175 -8.04 -5.67 12.34
C PHE A 175 -6.81 -6.58 12.22
N ARG A 176 -5.84 -6.44 13.14
CA ARG A 176 -4.62 -7.25 13.15
C ARG A 176 -4.88 -8.68 13.64
N HIS A 177 -5.86 -8.85 14.51
CA HIS A 177 -6.16 -10.11 15.18
C HIS A 177 -7.67 -10.40 15.21
N PRO A 178 -8.31 -10.57 14.05
CA PRO A 178 -9.73 -10.90 14.00
C PRO A 178 -9.99 -12.31 14.52
N GLU A 179 -11.18 -12.53 15.06
CA GLU A 179 -11.58 -13.84 15.55
C GLU A 179 -11.53 -14.92 14.44
N PRO A 180 -11.28 -16.18 14.82
CA PRO A 180 -11.38 -17.29 13.88
C PRO A 180 -12.75 -17.29 13.19
N GLY A 181 -12.75 -17.37 11.86
CA GLY A 181 -13.97 -17.38 11.06
C GLY A 181 -14.33 -16.04 10.44
N TYR A 182 -13.87 -14.89 10.98
CA TYR A 182 -14.17 -13.57 10.42
C TYR A 182 -13.87 -13.50 8.91
N TRP A 183 -12.67 -13.91 8.52
CA TRP A 183 -12.27 -13.87 7.11
C TRP A 183 -13.02 -14.86 6.24
N GLN A 184 -13.42 -16.01 6.77
CA GLN A 184 -14.25 -16.95 6.02
C GLN A 184 -15.62 -16.36 5.76
N GLU A 185 -16.26 -15.78 6.79
CA GLU A 185 -17.53 -15.09 6.66
C GLU A 185 -17.45 -13.90 5.69
N HIS A 186 -16.38 -13.11 5.74
CA HIS A 186 -16.11 -12.03 4.80
C HIS A 186 -16.03 -12.54 3.35
N LEU A 187 -15.28 -13.61 3.12
CA LEU A 187 -15.12 -14.22 1.80
C LEU A 187 -16.42 -14.83 1.27
N ASP A 188 -17.20 -15.48 2.12
CA ASP A 188 -18.51 -16.06 1.75
C ASP A 188 -19.51 -14.98 1.32
N HIS A 189 -19.32 -13.73 1.76
CA HIS A 189 -20.17 -12.58 1.43
C HIS A 189 -19.42 -11.47 0.67
N LEU A 190 -18.33 -11.80 -0.04
CA LEU A 190 -17.42 -10.80 -0.62
C LEU A 190 -18.11 -9.81 -1.57
N GLU A 191 -19.15 -10.26 -2.29
CA GLU A 191 -19.94 -9.41 -3.18
C GLU A 191 -20.62 -8.25 -2.43
N LYS A 192 -21.17 -8.51 -1.24
CA LYS A 192 -21.77 -7.49 -0.38
C LYS A 192 -20.76 -6.41 0.02
N TYR A 193 -19.49 -6.81 0.14
CA TYR A 193 -18.39 -5.94 0.54
C TYR A 193 -17.65 -5.31 -0.64
N THR A 194 -18.07 -5.60 -1.88
CA THR A 194 -17.48 -5.01 -3.08
C THR A 194 -18.01 -3.60 -3.28
N VAL A 195 -17.13 -2.61 -3.18
CA VAL A 195 -17.46 -1.18 -3.30
C VAL A 195 -17.19 -0.61 -4.68
N MET A 196 -16.31 -1.25 -5.45
CA MET A 196 -16.09 -0.95 -6.86
C MET A 196 -15.87 -2.25 -7.63
N ALA A 197 -16.60 -2.40 -8.73
CA ALA A 197 -16.44 -3.47 -9.69
C ALA A 197 -15.82 -2.92 -10.99
N ARG A 198 -15.27 -3.82 -11.81
CA ARG A 198 -14.85 -3.43 -13.16
C ARG A 198 -16.09 -3.07 -13.98
N GLU A 199 -16.03 -2.00 -14.73
CA GLU A 199 -17.09 -1.47 -15.58
C GLU A 199 -16.56 -1.06 -16.96
N PHE A 200 -15.30 -0.64 -17.05
CA PHE A 200 -14.73 -0.08 -18.28
C PHE A 200 -13.78 -1.02 -19.02
N ASP A 201 -13.62 -0.80 -20.33
CA ASP A 201 -12.75 -1.63 -21.19
C ASP A 201 -11.28 -1.66 -20.76
N TRP A 202 -10.80 -0.66 -20.04
CA TRP A 202 -9.43 -0.60 -19.52
C TRP A 202 -9.27 -1.31 -18.16
N GLU A 203 -10.34 -1.93 -17.65
CA GLU A 203 -10.39 -2.67 -16.38
C GLU A 203 -10.57 -4.19 -16.59
N THR A 204 -10.28 -4.67 -17.80
CA THR A 204 -10.59 -6.03 -18.26
C THR A 204 -10.20 -7.15 -17.30
N LYS A 205 -9.00 -7.09 -16.72
CA LYS A 205 -8.48 -8.12 -15.83
C LYS A 205 -8.89 -7.82 -14.40
N LYS A 206 -8.60 -6.60 -13.93
CA LYS A 206 -8.74 -6.21 -12.52
C LYS A 206 -8.66 -4.70 -12.35
N ILE A 207 -9.19 -4.24 -11.22
CA ILE A 207 -8.96 -2.91 -10.66
C ILE A 207 -8.24 -3.03 -9.32
N GLY A 208 -7.62 -1.94 -8.84
CA GLY A 208 -6.99 -1.87 -7.53
C GLY A 208 -6.79 -0.46 -7.04
N ALA A 209 -6.92 -0.26 -5.73
CA ALA A 209 -6.75 1.05 -5.12
C ALA A 209 -5.29 1.55 -5.22
N GLY A 210 -5.12 2.84 -5.52
CA GLY A 210 -3.82 3.48 -5.62
C GLY A 210 -3.35 3.97 -4.24
N PRO A 211 -3.31 5.30 -4.00
CA PRO A 211 -3.08 5.85 -2.67
C PRO A 211 -4.32 5.72 -1.78
N PRO A 212 -4.14 5.82 -0.44
CA PRO A 212 -5.25 6.04 0.48
C PRO A 212 -6.12 7.23 0.06
N PRO A 213 -7.45 7.16 0.24
CA PRO A 213 -8.37 8.16 -0.28
C PRO A 213 -8.22 9.50 0.45
N ILE A 214 -8.56 10.57 -0.25
CA ILE A 214 -8.51 11.94 0.28
C ILE A 214 -9.94 12.36 0.63
N LEU A 215 -10.16 12.83 1.86
CA LEU A 215 -11.45 13.38 2.25
C LEU A 215 -11.66 14.75 1.61
N THR A 216 -12.84 14.93 1.01
CA THR A 216 -13.27 16.18 0.36
C THR A 216 -14.67 16.54 0.85
N ASP A 217 -15.13 17.76 0.56
CA ASP A 217 -16.51 18.18 0.86
C ASP A 217 -17.58 17.30 0.16
N ALA A 218 -17.21 16.58 -0.91
CA ALA A 218 -18.08 15.66 -1.63
C ALA A 218 -17.99 14.20 -1.12
N GLY A 219 -17.12 13.93 -0.15
CA GLY A 219 -16.81 12.60 0.34
C GLY A 219 -15.38 12.15 0.00
N TRP A 220 -15.14 10.84 0.07
CA TRP A 220 -13.83 10.25 -0.18
C TRP A 220 -13.50 10.20 -1.68
N LEU A 221 -12.41 10.87 -2.07
CA LEU A 221 -11.82 10.76 -3.40
C LEU A 221 -10.81 9.61 -3.43
N LEU A 222 -11.15 8.54 -4.13
CA LEU A 222 -10.26 7.42 -4.39
C LEU A 222 -9.64 7.52 -5.79
N ILE A 223 -8.31 7.44 -5.86
CA ILE A 223 -7.59 7.26 -7.11
C ILE A 223 -7.24 5.77 -7.23
N TYR A 224 -7.63 5.14 -8.33
CA TYR A 224 -7.44 3.71 -8.56
C TYR A 224 -6.80 3.44 -9.93
N HIS A 225 -6.39 2.21 -10.17
CA HIS A 225 -5.88 1.76 -11.45
C HIS A 225 -6.69 0.56 -11.97
N GLY A 226 -6.64 0.35 -13.29
CA GLY A 226 -7.23 -0.78 -14.00
C GLY A 226 -6.20 -1.43 -14.94
N VAL A 227 -6.40 -2.71 -15.22
CA VAL A 227 -5.57 -3.53 -16.12
C VAL A 227 -6.44 -4.28 -17.11
#